data_AF-A0A9E5QZH7-F1
#
_entry.id   AF-A0A9E5QZH7-F1
#
_cell.length_a   1.000
_cell.length_b   1.000
_cell.length_c   1.000
_cell.angle_alpha   90.00
_cell.angle_beta   90.00
_cell.angle_gamma   90.00
#
_symmetry.space_group_name_H-M   'P 1'
#
loop_
_entity.id
_entity.type
_entity.pdbx_description
1 polymer ?
#
loop_
_entity_poly.entity_id
_entity_poly.type
_entity_poly.pdbx_seq_one_letter_code
_entity_poly.pdbx_strand_id
1 'polypeptide(L)'
;MKKFVRFVSALFVYGRILSLDVVLGVILMALLGGHICHHPVEKVVLAALGLTVWLIYTLDHLLDAYQIPPPAHTLRHRFHQQYFGLLVFFWFLGAGLGLRQIAPFLPSEIWKRGLAMLVLVGGHFILCGLGARRLGILGKRKPASHFLQPGGIAPRL
;
A
#
# COMPACT_ATOMS: atom_id res chain seq x y z
N MET A 1 31.98 12.72 -1.86
CA MET A 1 31.53 11.53 -2.61
C MET A 1 30.79 10.50 -1.74
N LYS A 2 31.38 9.94 -0.66
CA LYS A 2 30.73 8.92 0.19
C LYS A 2 29.37 9.35 0.79
N LYS A 3 29.22 10.60 1.22
CA LYS A 3 27.95 11.14 1.75
C LYS A 3 26.84 11.16 0.69
N PHE A 4 27.17 11.50 -0.54
CA PHE A 4 26.22 11.56 -1.66
C PHE A 4 25.72 10.16 -2.03
N VAL A 5 26.62 9.18 -2.16
CA VAL A 5 26.24 7.78 -2.44
C VAL A 5 25.32 7.23 -1.36
N ARG A 6 25.61 7.49 -0.07
CA ARG A 6 24.75 7.06 1.04
C ARG A 6 23.36 7.69 0.97
N PHE A 7 23.28 8.96 0.61
CA PHE A 7 22.00 9.65 0.44
C PHE A 7 21.16 9.02 -0.68
N VAL A 8 21.76 8.80 -1.86
CA VAL A 8 21.07 8.18 -3.00
C VAL A 8 20.59 6.77 -2.65
N SER A 9 21.45 5.96 -2.02
CA SER A 9 21.07 4.62 -1.57
C SER A 9 19.93 4.64 -0.56
N ALA A 10 19.94 5.58 0.39
CA ALA A 10 18.85 5.73 1.36
C ALA A 10 17.53 6.06 0.67
N LEU A 11 17.53 7.02 -0.27
CA LEU A 11 16.35 7.40 -1.02
C LEU A 11 15.76 6.21 -1.80
N PHE A 12 16.62 5.43 -2.46
CA PHE A 12 16.19 4.23 -3.18
C PHE A 12 15.58 3.18 -2.25
N VAL A 13 16.22 2.93 -1.09
CA VAL A 13 15.73 1.96 -0.10
C VAL A 13 14.36 2.39 0.45
N TYR A 14 14.20 3.65 0.88
CA TYR A 14 12.92 4.13 1.40
C TYR A 14 11.84 4.18 0.33
N GLY A 15 12.19 4.59 -0.90
CA GLY A 15 11.26 4.57 -2.04
C GLY A 15 10.71 3.18 -2.29
N ARG A 16 11.57 2.15 -2.28
CA ARG A 16 11.16 0.75 -2.44
C ARG A 16 10.37 0.21 -1.26
N ILE A 17 10.70 0.62 -0.03
CA ILE A 17 9.91 0.26 1.16
C ILE A 17 8.49 0.79 1.03
N LEU A 18 8.31 2.02 0.56
CA LEU A 18 7.02 2.67 0.36
C LEU A 18 6.36 2.39 -1.00
N SER A 19 6.91 1.45 -1.79
CA SER A 19 6.42 1.10 -3.14
C SER A 19 6.36 2.24 -4.16
N LEU A 20 7.16 3.30 -3.97
CA LEU A 20 7.21 4.44 -4.90
C LEU A 20 7.86 4.10 -6.24
N ASP A 21 8.73 3.08 -6.27
CA ASP A 21 9.30 2.52 -7.50
C ASP A 21 8.22 1.87 -8.38
N VAL A 22 7.29 1.13 -7.77
CA VAL A 22 6.14 0.54 -8.48
C VAL A 22 5.20 1.63 -9.01
N VAL A 23 4.90 2.64 -8.20
CA VAL A 23 4.08 3.80 -8.61
C VAL A 23 4.68 4.51 -9.81
N LEU A 24 5.99 4.79 -9.77
CA LEU A 24 6.71 5.42 -10.87
C LEU A 24 6.65 4.55 -12.13
N GLY A 25 6.86 3.24 -11.99
CA GLY A 25 6.76 2.29 -13.11
C GLY A 25 5.40 2.37 -13.81
N VAL A 26 4.30 2.36 -13.05
CA VAL A 26 2.95 2.45 -13.63
C VAL A 26 2.70 3.80 -14.30
N ILE A 27 3.12 4.92 -13.69
CA ILE A 27 2.98 6.25 -14.30
C ILE A 27 3.76 6.33 -15.63
N LEU A 28 5.00 5.82 -15.65
CA LEU A 28 5.83 5.80 -16.87
C LEU A 28 5.19 4.95 -17.97
N MET A 29 4.62 3.79 -17.62
CA MET A 29 3.91 2.94 -18.58
C MET A 29 2.64 3.63 -19.12
N ALA A 30 1.89 4.33 -18.28
CA ALA A 30 0.73 5.10 -18.73
C ALA A 30 1.11 6.25 -19.67
N LEU A 31 2.19 6.98 -19.35
CA LEU A 31 2.73 8.03 -20.22
C LEU A 31 3.22 7.49 -21.56
N LEU A 32 3.95 6.36 -21.55
CA LEU A 32 4.39 5.68 -22.75
C LEU A 32 3.21 5.22 -23.61
N GLY A 33 2.19 4.63 -22.99
CA GLY A 33 0.96 4.22 -23.67
C GLY A 33 0.25 5.41 -24.32
N GLY A 34 0.12 6.54 -23.61
CA GLY A 34 -0.44 7.76 -24.18
C GLY A 34 0.39 8.31 -25.36
N HIS A 35 1.71 8.18 -25.28
CA HIS A 35 2.60 8.58 -26.38
C HIS A 35 2.42 7.68 -27.62
N ILE A 36 2.38 6.36 -27.45
CA ILE A 36 2.18 5.39 -28.54
C ILE A 36 0.81 5.54 -29.19
N CYS A 37 -0.24 5.78 -28.39
CA CYS A 37 -1.61 5.94 -28.89
C CYS A 37 -1.92 7.36 -29.39
N HIS A 38 -0.95 8.28 -29.40
CA HIS A 38 -1.14 9.70 -29.72
C HIS A 38 -2.26 10.37 -28.91
N HIS A 39 -2.53 9.87 -27.70
CA HIS A 39 -3.57 10.39 -26.81
C HIS A 39 -2.95 10.71 -25.44
N PRO A 40 -2.67 11.99 -25.14
CA PRO A 40 -2.02 12.35 -23.90
C PRO A 40 -2.91 11.99 -22.71
N VAL A 41 -2.34 11.30 -21.72
CA VAL A 41 -3.06 10.96 -20.49
C VAL A 41 -3.15 12.21 -19.61
N GLU A 42 -4.34 12.54 -19.17
CA GLU A 42 -4.55 13.68 -18.28
C GLU A 42 -3.78 13.52 -16.96
N LYS A 43 -3.22 14.63 -16.46
CA LYS A 43 -2.44 14.65 -15.21
C LYS A 43 -3.26 14.16 -14.01
N VAL A 44 -4.56 14.47 -13.99
CA VAL A 44 -5.49 14.01 -12.95
C VAL A 44 -5.63 12.48 -12.97
N VAL A 45 -5.69 11.87 -14.16
CA VAL A 45 -5.75 10.42 -14.32
C VAL A 45 -4.44 9.77 -13.88
N LEU A 46 -3.29 10.35 -14.23
CA LEU A 46 -1.98 9.85 -13.78
C LEU A 46 -1.83 9.92 -12.24
N ALA A 47 -2.28 11.02 -11.63
CA ALA A 47 -2.27 11.18 -10.17
C ALA A 47 -3.19 10.16 -9.48
N ALA A 48 -4.41 9.98 -10.01
CA ALA A 48 -5.36 8.98 -9.53
C ALA A 48 -4.81 7.56 -9.64
N LEU A 49 -4.19 7.22 -10.79
CA LEU A 49 -3.56 5.93 -11.04
C LEU A 49 -2.40 5.67 -10.06
N GLY A 50 -1.47 6.61 -9.95
CA GLY A 50 -0.33 6.49 -9.05
C GLY A 50 -0.75 6.35 -7.59
N LEU A 51 -1.72 7.16 -7.15
CA LEU A 51 -2.27 7.09 -5.80
C LEU A 51 -2.98 5.76 -5.54
N THR A 52 -3.76 5.25 -6.51
CA THR A 52 -4.44 3.95 -6.39
C THR A 52 -3.43 2.82 -6.24
N VAL A 53 -2.38 2.79 -7.06
CA VAL A 53 -1.29 1.80 -6.96
C VAL A 53 -0.58 1.89 -5.61
N TRP A 54 -0.28 3.12 -5.15
CA TRP A 54 0.34 3.32 -3.85
C TRP A 54 -0.55 2.79 -2.71
N LEU A 55 -1.85 3.06 -2.75
CA LEU A 55 -2.81 2.59 -1.74
C LEU A 55 -2.90 1.06 -1.70
N ILE A 56 -3.04 0.38 -2.84
CA ILE A 56 -3.17 -1.08 -2.85
C ILE A 56 -1.90 -1.77 -2.34
N TYR A 57 -0.72 -1.31 -2.75
CA TYR A 57 0.56 -1.89 -2.29
C TYR A 57 0.87 -1.57 -0.83
N THR A 58 0.54 -0.36 -0.38
CA THR A 58 0.72 0.01 1.02
C THR A 58 -0.22 -0.81 1.91
N LEU A 59 -1.47 -1.04 1.48
CA LEU A 59 -2.41 -1.88 2.21
C LEU A 59 -1.90 -3.32 2.30
N ASP A 60 -1.42 -3.89 1.20
CA ASP A 60 -0.82 -5.24 1.17
C ASP A 60 0.32 -5.37 2.19
N HIS A 61 1.27 -4.43 2.18
CA HIS A 61 2.37 -4.41 3.14
C HIS A 61 1.92 -4.21 4.61
N LEU A 62 0.86 -3.43 4.84
CA LEU A 62 0.29 -3.26 6.18
C LEU A 62 -0.40 -4.55 6.65
N LEU A 63 -1.14 -5.22 5.78
CA LEU A 63 -1.77 -6.52 6.08
C LEU A 63 -0.72 -7.59 6.39
N ASP A 64 0.40 -7.61 5.67
CA ASP A 64 1.53 -8.49 5.94
C ASP A 64 2.21 -8.16 7.28
N ALA A 65 2.48 -6.88 7.53
CA ALA A 65 3.10 -6.43 8.78
C ALA A 65 2.27 -6.80 10.02
N TYR A 66 0.93 -6.79 9.87
CA TYR A 66 -0.02 -7.19 10.91
C TYR A 66 -0.04 -8.71 11.15
N GLN A 67 0.19 -9.52 10.13
CA GLN A 67 0.14 -10.99 10.22
C GLN A 67 1.44 -11.60 10.73
N ILE A 68 2.59 -10.98 10.44
CA ILE A 68 3.91 -11.52 10.78
C ILE A 68 4.22 -11.31 12.27
N PRO A 69 4.69 -12.34 13.01
CA PRO A 69 5.14 -12.18 14.38
C PRO A 69 6.28 -11.16 14.49
N PRO A 70 6.21 -10.21 15.43
CA PRO A 70 7.32 -9.30 15.68
C PRO A 70 8.48 -10.04 16.41
N PRO A 71 9.75 -9.67 16.13
CA PRO A 71 10.19 -8.73 15.11
C PRO A 71 10.30 -9.40 13.73
N ALA A 72 9.81 -8.74 12.67
CA ALA A 72 10.00 -9.25 11.33
C ALA A 72 11.49 -9.27 10.92
N HIS A 73 11.90 -10.25 10.11
CA HIS A 73 13.31 -10.37 9.70
C HIS A 73 13.70 -9.38 8.59
N THR A 74 12.78 -9.02 7.70
CA THR A 74 13.06 -8.10 6.59
C THR A 74 12.97 -6.64 7.04
N LEU A 75 13.79 -5.77 6.42
CA LEU A 75 13.77 -4.33 6.69
C LEU A 75 12.39 -3.72 6.38
N ARG A 76 11.76 -4.16 5.27
CA ARG A 76 10.44 -3.69 4.82
C ARG A 76 9.35 -3.97 5.86
N HIS A 77 9.23 -5.21 6.33
CA HIS A 77 8.19 -5.58 7.29
C HIS A 77 8.44 -4.93 8.66
N ARG A 78 9.71 -4.78 9.08
CA ARG A 78 10.03 -4.04 10.31
C ARG A 78 9.61 -2.57 10.24
N PHE A 79 9.88 -1.91 9.12
CA PHE A 79 9.47 -0.52 8.93
C PHE A 79 7.94 -0.37 9.02
N HIS A 80 7.19 -1.26 8.38
CA HIS A 80 5.72 -1.22 8.42
C HIS A 80 5.14 -1.61 9.78
N GLN A 81 5.80 -2.47 10.54
CA GLN A 81 5.43 -2.76 11.94
C GLN A 81 5.69 -1.54 12.84
N GLN A 82 6.84 -0.90 12.70
CA GLN A 82 7.24 0.25 13.52
C GLN A 82 6.36 1.48 13.28
N TYR A 83 6.07 1.80 12.02
CA TYR A 83 5.30 2.99 11.64
C TYR A 83 3.85 2.67 11.26
N PHE A 84 3.33 1.52 11.71
CA PHE A 84 2.02 1.00 11.30
C PHE A 84 0.91 2.05 11.41
N GLY A 85 0.76 2.68 12.58
CA GLY A 85 -0.29 3.68 12.81
C GLY A 85 -0.16 4.91 11.92
N LEU A 86 1.07 5.38 11.69
CA LEU A 86 1.34 6.53 10.83
C LEU A 86 1.04 6.21 9.35
N LEU A 87 1.44 5.02 8.90
CA LEU A 87 1.18 4.55 7.54
C LEU A 87 -0.32 4.32 7.31
N VAL A 88 -1.04 3.76 8.28
CA VAL A 88 -2.51 3.64 8.23
C VAL A 88 -3.17 5.01 8.12
N PHE A 89 -2.71 6.00 8.90
CA PHE A 89 -3.21 7.37 8.80
C PHE A 89 -3.00 7.97 7.40
N PHE A 90 -1.78 7.89 6.85
CA PHE A 90 -1.50 8.38 5.49
C PHE A 90 -2.25 7.60 4.42
N TRP A 91 -2.48 6.31 4.63
CA TRP A 91 -3.28 5.48 3.74
C TRP A 91 -4.73 5.98 3.68
N PHE A 92 -5.37 6.18 4.84
CA PHE A 92 -6.74 6.74 4.88
C PHE A 92 -6.81 8.16 4.33
N LEU A 93 -5.81 9.00 4.62
CA LEU A 93 -5.72 10.34 4.06
C LEU A 93 -5.63 10.30 2.54
N GLY A 94 -4.74 9.46 1.99
CA GLY A 94 -4.60 9.26 0.55
C GLY A 94 -5.88 8.74 -0.10
N ALA A 95 -6.51 7.72 0.49
CA ALA A 95 -7.77 7.16 0.01
C ALA A 95 -8.88 8.22 -0.01
N GLY A 96 -9.00 9.03 1.05
CA GLY A 96 -9.99 10.11 1.12
C GLY A 96 -9.76 11.20 0.08
N LEU A 97 -8.50 11.63 -0.11
CA LEU A 97 -8.15 12.63 -1.12
C LEU A 97 -8.38 12.12 -2.55
N GLY A 98 -7.98 10.88 -2.84
CA GLY A 98 -8.21 10.24 -4.13
C GLY A 98 -9.70 10.09 -4.43
N LEU A 99 -10.48 9.64 -3.45
CA LEU A 99 -11.93 9.52 -3.59
C LEU A 99 -12.58 10.88 -3.84
N ARG A 100 -12.21 11.91 -3.08
CA ARG A 100 -12.72 13.28 -3.28
C ARG A 100 -12.43 13.81 -4.69
N GLN A 101 -11.26 13.49 -5.24
CA GLN A 101 -10.85 13.92 -6.58
C GLN A 101 -11.64 13.22 -7.69
N ILE A 102 -11.90 11.92 -7.54
CA ILE A 102 -12.47 11.07 -8.59
C ILE A 102 -14.01 10.99 -8.50
N ALA A 103 -14.57 11.10 -7.29
CA ALA A 103 -16.01 10.95 -7.03
C ALA A 103 -16.94 11.79 -7.93
N PRO A 104 -16.64 13.07 -8.24
CA PRO A 104 -17.49 13.88 -9.11
C PRO A 104 -17.57 13.38 -10.56
N PHE A 105 -16.56 12.62 -11.00
CA PHE A 105 -16.44 12.14 -12.38
C PHE A 105 -16.95 10.72 -12.56
N LEU A 106 -17.29 10.02 -11.47
CA LEU A 106 -17.65 8.61 -11.50
C LEU A 106 -19.16 8.43 -11.73
N PRO A 107 -19.57 7.76 -12.82
CA PRO A 107 -20.96 7.35 -13.01
C PRO A 107 -21.46 6.49 -11.85
N SER A 108 -22.75 6.60 -11.53
CA SER A 108 -23.41 5.82 -10.46
C SER A 108 -23.26 4.30 -10.64
N GLU A 109 -23.15 3.82 -11.88
CA GLU A 109 -22.90 2.41 -12.19
C GLU A 109 -21.52 1.93 -11.73
N ILE A 110 -20.48 2.79 -11.81
CA ILE A 110 -19.14 2.43 -11.34
C ILE A 110 -19.15 2.30 -9.81
N TRP A 111 -19.88 3.18 -9.11
CA TRP A 111 -20.05 3.07 -7.66
C TRP A 111 -20.70 1.75 -7.24
N LYS A 112 -21.81 1.37 -7.88
CA LYS A 112 -22.51 0.10 -7.59
C LYS A 112 -21.61 -1.11 -7.83
N ARG A 113 -20.91 -1.15 -8.97
CA ARG A 113 -20.01 -2.25 -9.33
C ARG A 113 -18.79 -2.31 -8.42
N GLY A 114 -18.22 -1.16 -8.05
CA GLY A 114 -17.12 -1.06 -7.10
C GLY A 114 -17.51 -1.57 -5.73
N LEU A 115 -18.69 -1.19 -5.23
CA LEU A 115 -19.21 -1.70 -3.96
C LEU A 115 -19.49 -3.20 -4.02
N ALA A 116 -20.08 -3.70 -5.12
CA ALA A 116 -20.29 -5.13 -5.31
C ALA A 116 -18.96 -5.91 -5.29
N MET A 117 -17.92 -5.40 -5.96
CA MET A 117 -16.58 -6.01 -5.92
C MET A 117 -15.97 -5.98 -4.53
N LEU A 118 -16.10 -4.87 -3.79
CA LEU A 118 -15.63 -4.77 -2.41
C LEU A 118 -16.28 -5.82 -1.51
N VAL A 119 -17.60 -6.02 -1.64
CA VAL A 119 -18.34 -7.05 -0.90
C VAL A 119 -17.86 -8.45 -1.26
N LEU A 120 -17.67 -8.74 -2.55
CA LEU A 120 -17.21 -10.06 -3.01
C LEU A 120 -15.79 -10.38 -2.51
N VAL A 121 -14.86 -9.43 -2.64
CA VAL A 121 -13.47 -9.59 -2.19
C VAL A 121 -13.40 -9.70 -0.67
N GLY A 122 -14.10 -8.82 0.06
CA GLY A 122 -14.20 -8.89 1.52
C GLY A 122 -14.79 -10.22 1.99
N GLY A 123 -15.87 -10.67 1.34
CA GLY A 123 -16.49 -11.97 1.58
C GLY A 123 -15.52 -13.13 1.35
N HIS A 124 -14.76 -13.12 0.24
CA HIS A 124 -13.73 -14.11 -0.03
C HIS A 124 -12.67 -14.18 1.07
N PHE A 125 -12.13 -13.03 1.50
CA PHE A 125 -11.15 -12.99 2.58
C PHE A 125 -11.72 -13.49 3.93
N ILE A 126 -12.98 -13.14 4.24
CA ILE A 126 -13.66 -13.64 5.44
C ILE A 126 -13.82 -15.16 5.36
N LEU A 127 -14.32 -15.69 4.26
CA LEU A 127 -14.50 -17.14 4.07
C LEU A 127 -13.18 -17.90 4.16
N CYS A 128 -12.13 -17.43 3.47
CA CYS A 128 -10.78 -18.00 3.57
C CYS A 128 -10.24 -17.95 5.01
N GLY A 129 -10.41 -16.82 5.70
CA GLY A 129 -9.99 -16.65 7.08
C GLY A 129 -10.74 -17.56 8.06
N LEU A 130 -12.05 -17.76 7.85
CA LEU A 130 -12.86 -18.67 8.65
C LEU A 130 -12.49 -20.13 8.37
N GLY A 131 -12.30 -20.51 7.11
CA GLY A 131 -11.85 -21.84 6.72
C GLY A 131 -10.48 -22.20 7.31
N ALA A 132 -9.51 -21.29 7.22
CA ALA A 132 -8.18 -21.48 7.78
C ALA A 132 -8.17 -21.55 9.32
N ARG A 133 -9.09 -20.84 10.00
CA ARG A 133 -9.31 -21.00 11.46
C ARG A 133 -9.94 -22.35 11.79
N ARG A 134 -10.94 -22.79 11.02
CA ARG A 134 -11.63 -24.07 11.21
C ARG A 134 -10.69 -25.27 11.02
N LEU A 135 -9.74 -25.17 10.09
CA LEU A 135 -8.71 -26.17 9.82
C LEU A 135 -7.51 -26.09 10.79
N GLY A 136 -7.49 -25.15 11.74
CA GLY A 136 -6.41 -25.00 12.71
C GLY A 136 -5.09 -24.46 12.14
N ILE A 137 -5.09 -23.98 10.88
CA ILE A 137 -3.89 -23.45 10.20
C ILE A 137 -3.52 -22.06 10.73
N LEU A 138 -4.51 -21.26 11.12
CA LEU A 138 -4.30 -19.92 11.71
C LEU A 138 -4.19 -19.99 13.23
N GLY A 139 -2.98 -19.75 13.75
CA GLY A 139 -2.75 -19.48 15.18
C GLY A 139 -3.45 -18.18 15.66
N LYS A 140 -3.63 -18.03 16.97
CA LYS A 140 -4.32 -16.87 17.58
C LYS A 140 -3.70 -15.55 17.09
N ARG A 141 -4.50 -14.69 16.43
CA ARG A 141 -4.10 -13.33 16.01
C ARG A 141 -3.71 -12.51 17.25
N LYS A 142 -2.51 -11.92 17.26
CA LYS A 142 -2.08 -11.01 18.33
C LYS A 142 -2.68 -9.61 18.11
N PRO A 143 -3.11 -8.90 19.17
CA PRO A 143 -3.72 -7.58 19.05
C PRO A 143 -2.71 -6.52 18.59
N ALA A 144 -3.20 -5.52 17.84
CA ALA A 144 -2.39 -4.46 17.25
C ALA A 144 -1.59 -3.61 18.28
N SER A 145 -2.03 -3.61 19.55
CA SER A 145 -1.34 -2.94 20.66
C SER A 145 0.05 -3.49 20.94
N HIS A 146 0.37 -4.71 20.48
CA HIS A 146 1.70 -5.31 20.64
C HIS A 146 2.76 -4.69 19.70
N PHE A 147 2.36 -3.99 18.64
CA PHE A 147 3.28 -3.35 17.68
C PHE A 147 3.77 -1.96 18.13
N LEU A 148 3.14 -1.36 19.14
CA LEU A 148 3.45 -0.01 19.63
C LEU A 148 4.60 0.04 20.66
N GLN A 149 5.46 -0.99 20.75
CA GLN A 149 6.60 -0.93 21.67
C GLN A 149 7.70 0.00 21.11
N PRO A 150 8.06 1.08 21.82
CA PRO A 150 9.07 2.03 21.37
C PRO A 150 10.47 1.47 21.65
N GLY A 151 10.91 0.53 20.80
CA GLY A 151 12.27 0.01 20.78
C GLY A 151 13.04 0.57 19.61
N GLY A 152 13.59 1.78 19.76
CA GLY A 152 14.35 2.47 18.72
C GLY A 152 15.61 1.70 18.33
N ILE A 153 15.72 1.33 17.05
CA ILE A 153 16.99 1.00 16.43
C ILE A 153 17.01 1.67 15.06
N ALA A 154 17.80 2.74 14.95
CA ALA A 154 18.06 3.41 13.69
C ALA A 154 18.57 2.38 12.65
N PRO A 155 18.17 2.49 11.38
CA PRO A 155 18.78 1.68 10.33
C PRO A 155 20.29 1.98 10.34
N ARG A 156 21.11 0.96 10.63
CA ARG A 156 22.56 1.04 10.38
C ARG A 156 22.74 1.04 8.87
N LEU A 157 22.71 2.24 8.27
CA LEU A 157 23.26 2.56 6.95
C LEU A 157 24.76 2.81 7.03
#